data_AF-A0A1H0WZ00-F1
#
_entry.id   AF-A0A1H0WZ00-F1
#
_cell.length_a   1.000
_cell.length_b   1.000
_cell.length_c   1.000
_cell.angle_alpha   90.00
_cell.angle_beta   90.00
_cell.angle_gamma   90.00
#
_symmetry.space_group_name_H-M   'P 1'
#
loop_
_entity.id
_entity.type
_entity.pdbx_description
1 polymer ?
#
loop_
_entity_poly.entity_id
_entity_poly.type
_entity_poly.pdbx_seq_one_letter_code
_entity_poly.pdbx_strand_id
1 'polypeptide(L)'
;MSTHANQLLTRTLDGMDPAEHARLLTDENCGQVPASLIEDPDWMSEQLRLRGRIWNTDDARVLATLWWFSTSTRLITPSVASFVVTGEALSPRLEDLWLHWHPDSRLSGVTSVNVLTGSPALEPLAAGLRRTLERSITSVAATARIRHRPLWAIATDAIAGCLLWAGRARGTPESATALAEPLVAAIDAPMPAPRYTEIDSPSGTSRLFTKRTSCCLLYRAPGEDKCSSCPGRPPEQRHALLRENSPH
;
A
#
# COMPACT_ATOMS: atom_id res chain seq x y z
N MET A 1 -14.45 9.83 16.55
CA MET A 1 -13.75 10.12 15.27
C MET A 1 -13.83 11.62 15.01
N SER A 2 -12.76 12.27 14.54
CA SER A 2 -12.75 13.72 14.30
C SER A 2 -13.72 14.11 13.17
N THR A 3 -14.53 15.14 13.39
CA THR A 3 -15.48 15.67 12.40
C THR A 3 -14.78 16.05 11.08
N HIS A 4 -13.56 16.60 11.15
CA HIS A 4 -12.81 17.02 9.96
C HIS A 4 -12.29 15.83 9.13
N ALA A 5 -11.81 14.77 9.77
CA ALA A 5 -11.35 13.58 9.07
C ALA A 5 -12.51 12.89 8.33
N ASN A 6 -13.68 12.82 8.96
CA ASN A 6 -14.89 12.30 8.32
C ASN A 6 -15.31 13.15 7.12
N GLN A 7 -15.31 14.48 7.25
CA GLN A 7 -15.62 15.38 6.14
C GLN A 7 -14.64 15.23 4.97
N LEU A 8 -13.34 15.10 5.24
CA LEU A 8 -12.34 14.88 4.21
C LEU A 8 -12.52 13.51 3.54
N LEU A 9 -12.82 12.46 4.32
CA LEU A 9 -13.13 11.14 3.77
C LEU A 9 -14.37 11.20 2.85
N THR A 10 -15.46 11.86 3.27
CA THR A 10 -16.65 12.03 2.44
C THR A 10 -16.32 12.71 1.11
N ARG A 11 -15.61 13.85 1.14
CA ARG A 11 -15.17 14.53 -0.10
C ARG A 11 -14.27 13.67 -0.98
N THR A 12 -13.43 12.83 -0.36
CA THR A 12 -12.57 11.89 -1.09
C THR A 12 -13.43 10.85 -1.81
N LEU A 13 -14.45 10.29 -1.15
CA LEU A 13 -15.36 9.31 -1.75
C LEU A 13 -16.20 9.95 -2.86
N ASP A 14 -16.74 11.16 -2.64
CA ASP A 14 -17.54 11.88 -3.63
C ASP A 14 -16.76 12.18 -4.93
N GLY A 15 -15.44 12.31 -4.83
CA GLY A 15 -14.55 12.53 -5.98
C GLY A 15 -14.00 11.25 -6.63
N MET A 16 -14.51 10.09 -6.27
CA MET A 16 -14.06 8.77 -6.76
C MET A 16 -15.23 7.93 -7.28
N ASP A 17 -14.93 7.04 -8.22
CA ASP A 17 -15.84 5.97 -8.64
C ASP A 17 -16.35 5.17 -7.41
N PRO A 18 -17.68 5.07 -7.19
CA PRO A 18 -18.28 4.29 -6.12
C PRO A 18 -17.78 2.84 -6.02
N ALA A 19 -17.42 2.22 -7.15
CA ALA A 19 -16.89 0.86 -7.16
C ALA A 19 -15.56 0.71 -6.39
N GLU A 20 -14.84 1.80 -6.18
CA GLU A 20 -13.53 1.81 -5.51
C GLU A 20 -13.61 2.22 -4.03
N HIS A 21 -14.78 2.63 -3.53
CA HIS A 21 -14.97 3.13 -2.16
C HIS A 21 -14.61 2.11 -1.08
N ALA A 22 -14.80 0.82 -1.36
CA ALA A 22 -14.57 -0.27 -0.41
C ALA A 22 -13.14 -0.29 0.17
N ARG A 23 -12.14 0.27 -0.53
CA ARG A 23 -10.76 0.34 -0.01
C ARG A 23 -10.52 1.38 1.09
N LEU A 24 -11.48 2.29 1.29
CA LEU A 24 -11.40 3.38 2.27
C LEU A 24 -12.38 3.20 3.44
N LEU A 25 -13.27 2.20 3.33
CA LEU A 25 -14.32 1.94 4.31
C LEU A 25 -14.01 0.69 5.13
N THR A 26 -14.58 0.62 6.32
CA THR A 26 -14.44 -0.54 7.21
C THR A 26 -15.36 -1.66 6.73
N ASP A 27 -14.87 -2.90 6.70
CA ASP A 27 -15.68 -4.11 6.46
C ASP A 27 -16.41 -4.51 7.76
N GLU A 28 -17.65 -5.00 7.65
CA GLU A 28 -18.45 -5.49 8.78
C GLU A 28 -17.79 -6.65 9.53
N ASN A 29 -16.91 -7.42 8.86
CA ASN A 29 -16.30 -8.64 9.38
C ASN A 29 -14.90 -8.45 9.98
N CYS A 30 -14.49 -7.22 10.28
CA CYS A 30 -13.19 -6.92 10.86
C CYS A 30 -13.31 -6.21 12.22
N GLY A 31 -12.35 -6.46 13.11
CA GLY A 31 -12.15 -5.66 14.31
C GLY A 31 -11.35 -4.39 14.00
N GLN A 32 -11.43 -3.40 14.89
CA GLN A 32 -10.57 -2.22 14.81
C GLN A 32 -9.52 -2.25 15.93
N VAL A 33 -8.25 -2.15 15.56
CA VAL A 33 -7.13 -2.06 16.50
C VAL A 33 -6.24 -0.86 16.19
N PRO A 34 -5.61 -0.22 17.19
CA PRO A 34 -4.70 0.90 16.93
C PRO A 34 -3.51 0.48 16.06
N ALA A 35 -3.13 1.30 15.07
CA ALA A 35 -1.98 1.00 14.22
C ALA A 35 -0.63 1.08 14.96
N SER A 36 -0.57 1.72 16.13
CA SER A 36 0.61 1.71 16.99
C SER A 36 1.00 0.30 17.47
N LEU A 37 0.09 -0.68 17.42
CA LEU A 37 0.41 -2.09 17.71
C LEU A 37 1.43 -2.67 16.74
N ILE A 38 1.63 -2.08 15.55
CA ILE A 38 2.70 -2.49 14.63
C ILE A 38 4.08 -2.38 15.27
N GLU A 39 4.26 -1.51 16.27
CA GLU A 39 5.54 -1.36 16.98
C GLU A 39 5.68 -2.31 18.17
N ASP A 40 4.61 -3.01 18.55
CA ASP A 40 4.63 -4.02 19.61
C ASP A 40 5.23 -5.33 19.06
N PRO A 41 6.40 -5.78 19.58
CA PRO A 41 7.06 -6.99 19.11
C PRO A 41 6.22 -8.26 19.29
N ASP A 42 5.40 -8.34 20.35
CA ASP A 42 4.58 -9.51 20.64
C ASP A 42 3.39 -9.54 19.68
N TRP A 43 2.76 -8.38 19.45
CA TRP A 43 1.70 -8.27 18.45
C TRP A 43 2.21 -8.63 17.04
N MET A 44 3.38 -8.11 16.65
CA MET A 44 4.00 -8.40 15.36
C MET A 44 4.38 -9.88 15.21
N SER A 45 4.94 -10.49 16.25
CA SER A 45 5.25 -11.92 16.26
C SER A 45 3.99 -12.76 16.07
N GLU A 46 2.89 -12.39 16.73
CA GLU A 46 1.59 -13.03 16.54
C GLU A 46 1.05 -12.84 15.12
N GLN A 47 1.22 -11.66 14.52
CA GLN A 47 0.81 -11.42 13.13
C GLN A 47 1.54 -12.35 12.16
N LEU A 48 2.83 -12.60 12.36
CA LEU A 48 3.59 -13.54 11.54
C LEU A 48 3.16 -14.98 11.79
N ARG A 49 2.94 -15.36 13.06
CA ARG A 49 2.46 -16.70 13.42
C ARG A 49 1.11 -17.02 12.78
N LEU A 50 0.18 -16.06 12.76
CA LEU A 50 -1.12 -16.19 12.08
C LEU A 50 -0.95 -16.31 10.56
N ARG A 51 -0.05 -15.52 9.96
CA ARG A 51 0.27 -15.64 8.52
C ARG A 51 0.87 -16.99 8.17
N GLY A 52 1.61 -17.63 9.08
CA GLY A 52 2.12 -18.99 8.89
C GLY A 52 1.03 -20.02 8.66
N ARG A 53 -0.16 -19.82 9.25
CA ARG A 53 -1.34 -20.68 9.01
C ARG A 53 -1.96 -20.45 7.63
N ILE A 54 -1.96 -19.22 7.13
CA ILE A 54 -2.48 -18.88 5.79
C ILE A 54 -1.56 -19.46 4.71
N TRP A 55 -0.26 -19.26 4.87
CA TRP A 55 0.74 -19.58 3.85
C TRP A 55 1.39 -20.96 4.04
N ASN A 56 1.01 -21.71 5.08
CA ASN A 56 1.55 -23.03 5.39
C ASN A 56 3.09 -23.06 5.45
N THR A 57 3.70 -22.06 6.09
CA THR A 57 5.17 -21.94 6.25
C THR A 57 5.51 -21.25 7.56
N ASP A 58 6.69 -21.53 8.09
CA ASP A 58 7.30 -20.90 9.26
C ASP A 58 8.51 -20.00 8.90
N ASP A 59 8.80 -19.81 7.61
CA ASP A 59 9.88 -18.92 7.15
C ASP A 59 9.55 -17.47 7.51
N ALA A 60 10.15 -17.00 8.61
CA ALA A 60 9.94 -15.65 9.14
C ALA A 60 10.19 -14.54 8.11
N ARG A 61 11.17 -14.73 7.21
CA ARG A 61 11.47 -13.75 6.15
C ARG A 61 10.33 -13.70 5.14
N VAL A 62 9.80 -14.85 4.71
CA VAL A 62 8.67 -14.92 3.78
C VAL A 62 7.43 -14.29 4.42
N LEU A 63 7.11 -14.69 5.65
CA LEU A 63 5.93 -14.21 6.38
C LEU A 63 5.97 -12.70 6.62
N ALA A 64 7.09 -12.16 7.10
CA ALA A 64 7.25 -10.73 7.33
C ALA A 64 7.18 -9.91 6.04
N THR A 65 7.79 -10.43 4.96
CA THR A 65 7.75 -9.76 3.66
C THR A 65 6.33 -9.75 3.08
N LEU A 66 5.58 -10.86 3.20
CA LEU A 66 4.20 -10.96 2.73
C LEU A 66 3.25 -10.10 3.55
N TRP A 67 3.41 -10.10 4.88
CA TRP A 67 2.65 -9.23 5.76
C TRP A 67 2.89 -7.77 5.37
N TRP A 68 4.14 -7.33 5.29
CA TRP A 68 4.49 -5.96 4.91
C TRP A 68 4.01 -5.58 3.50
N PHE A 69 4.13 -6.49 2.54
CA PHE A 69 3.61 -6.29 1.18
C PHE A 69 2.11 -6.00 1.18
N SER A 70 1.32 -6.72 1.99
CA SER A 70 -0.11 -6.43 2.11
C SER A 70 -0.38 -5.16 2.91
N THR A 71 0.24 -5.00 4.08
CA THR A 71 -0.05 -3.93 5.05
C THR A 71 0.39 -2.55 4.58
N SER A 72 1.55 -2.43 3.94
CA SER A 72 2.11 -1.14 3.50
C SER A 72 1.16 -0.37 2.58
N THR A 73 0.51 -1.05 1.64
CA THR A 73 -0.54 -0.44 0.80
C THR A 73 -1.70 0.07 1.63
N ARG A 74 -2.18 -0.70 2.62
CA ARG A 74 -3.39 -0.37 3.41
C ARG A 74 -3.13 0.85 4.28
N LEU A 75 -1.96 0.89 4.93
CA LEU A 75 -1.52 2.01 5.78
C LEU A 75 -1.54 3.36 5.07
N ILE A 76 -1.12 3.39 3.80
CA ILE A 76 -0.95 4.65 3.06
C ILE A 76 -2.17 5.03 2.22
N THR A 77 -3.09 4.08 1.99
CA THR A 77 -4.20 4.24 1.03
C THR A 77 -5.05 5.48 1.34
N PRO A 78 -5.55 5.71 2.58
CA PRO A 78 -6.40 6.87 2.84
C PRO A 78 -5.69 8.21 2.65
N SER A 79 -4.42 8.32 3.06
CA SER A 79 -3.63 9.55 2.92
C SER A 79 -3.32 9.87 1.45
N VAL A 80 -3.03 8.85 0.64
CA VAL A 80 -2.73 9.02 -0.79
C VAL A 80 -4.02 9.31 -1.56
N ALA A 81 -5.12 8.61 -1.26
CA ALA A 81 -6.41 8.81 -1.91
C ALA A 81 -6.93 10.24 -1.70
N SER A 82 -7.01 10.66 -0.44
CA SER A 82 -7.47 12.01 -0.09
C SER A 82 -6.61 13.08 -0.76
N PHE A 83 -5.28 12.90 -0.76
CA PHE A 83 -4.37 13.83 -1.42
C PHE A 83 -4.61 13.94 -2.93
N VAL A 84 -4.73 12.81 -3.63
CA VAL A 84 -4.96 12.78 -5.08
C VAL A 84 -6.32 13.38 -5.46
N VAL A 85 -7.35 13.15 -4.65
CA VAL A 85 -8.72 13.57 -4.95
C VAL A 85 -8.99 15.03 -4.57
N THR A 86 -8.51 15.44 -3.41
CA THR A 86 -8.91 16.72 -2.79
C THR A 86 -7.77 17.73 -2.65
N GLY A 87 -6.50 17.30 -2.80
CA GLY A 87 -5.33 18.12 -2.49
C GLY A 87 -5.00 18.23 -1.00
N GLU A 88 -5.85 17.72 -0.11
CA GLU A 88 -5.64 17.60 1.33
C GLU A 88 -5.40 16.13 1.70
N ALA A 89 -4.69 15.86 2.79
CA ALA A 89 -4.33 14.49 3.16
C ALA A 89 -4.87 14.10 4.55
N LEU A 90 -5.57 12.96 4.62
CA LEU A 90 -5.76 12.24 5.88
C LEU A 90 -4.40 11.87 6.48
N SER A 91 -4.29 11.92 7.80
CA SER A 91 -3.02 11.65 8.49
C SER A 91 -2.60 10.19 8.32
N PRO A 92 -1.38 9.91 7.83
CA PRO A 92 -0.82 8.56 7.79
C PRO A 92 -0.11 8.17 9.09
N ARG A 93 -0.08 9.04 10.11
CA ARG A 93 0.66 8.80 11.37
C ARG A 93 0.02 7.63 12.11
N LEU A 94 0.85 6.69 12.62
CA LEU A 94 0.35 5.50 13.32
C LEU A 94 -0.60 5.83 14.48
N GLU A 95 -0.39 6.96 15.16
CA GLU A 95 -1.23 7.45 16.26
C GLU A 95 -2.64 7.84 15.81
N ASP A 96 -2.81 8.20 14.54
CA ASP A 96 -4.07 8.63 13.95
C ASP A 96 -4.79 7.49 13.23
N LEU A 97 -4.21 6.27 13.18
CA LEU A 97 -4.70 5.16 12.36
C LEU A 97 -5.31 4.03 13.20
N TRP A 98 -6.45 3.53 12.73
CA TRP A 98 -7.10 2.31 13.19
C TRP A 98 -7.08 1.26 12.07
N LEU A 99 -6.46 0.11 12.32
CA LEU A 99 -6.38 -0.99 11.39
C LEU A 99 -7.70 -1.77 11.38
N HIS A 100 -8.21 -2.06 10.19
CA HIS A 100 -9.32 -2.99 9.99
C HIS A 100 -8.74 -4.41 9.96
N TRP A 101 -8.67 -5.02 11.14
CA TRP A 101 -7.91 -6.24 11.40
C TRP A 101 -8.82 -7.47 11.46
N HIS A 102 -8.40 -8.53 10.78
CA HIS A 102 -9.04 -9.83 10.86
C HIS A 102 -8.27 -10.77 11.80
N PRO A 103 -8.95 -11.73 12.46
CA PRO A 103 -8.33 -12.69 13.37
C PRO A 103 -7.21 -13.57 12.79
N ASP A 104 -7.01 -13.53 11.47
CA ASP A 104 -6.00 -14.28 10.73
C ASP A 104 -4.83 -13.39 10.24
N SER A 105 -4.69 -12.17 10.77
CA SER A 105 -3.64 -11.19 10.40
C SER A 105 -3.82 -10.53 9.02
N ARG A 106 -4.97 -10.73 8.35
CA ARG A 106 -5.35 -9.90 7.20
C ARG A 106 -5.77 -8.51 7.65
N LEU A 107 -5.43 -7.52 6.83
CA LEU A 107 -5.91 -6.14 6.95
C LEU A 107 -6.74 -5.81 5.70
N SER A 108 -8.01 -5.44 5.89
CA SER A 108 -8.89 -5.02 4.80
C SER A 108 -8.70 -3.54 4.45
N GLY A 109 -8.34 -2.71 5.44
CA GLY A 109 -8.16 -1.27 5.29
C GLY A 109 -7.61 -0.63 6.56
N VAL A 110 -7.60 0.71 6.57
CA VAL A 110 -7.33 1.52 7.77
C VAL A 110 -8.22 2.76 7.75
N THR A 111 -8.60 3.24 8.93
CA THR A 111 -9.27 4.53 9.11
C THR A 111 -8.30 5.52 9.75
N SER A 112 -8.19 6.71 9.15
CA SER A 112 -7.51 7.84 9.78
C SER A 112 -8.51 8.72 10.51
N VAL A 113 -8.20 9.10 11.75
CA VAL A 113 -9.06 9.97 12.56
C VAL A 113 -8.60 11.43 12.55
N ASN A 114 -7.61 11.78 11.72
CA ASN A 114 -7.04 13.12 11.69
C ASN A 114 -6.67 13.56 10.27
N VAL A 115 -6.44 14.85 10.08
CA VAL A 115 -6.06 15.48 8.81
C VAL A 115 -4.70 16.15 8.98
N LEU A 116 -3.84 16.04 7.99
CA LEU A 116 -2.57 16.76 7.99
C LEU A 116 -2.80 18.26 7.77
N THR A 117 -2.08 19.07 8.54
CA THR A 117 -2.04 20.51 8.37
C THR A 117 -0.86 20.89 7.47
N GLY A 118 -1.09 21.83 6.54
CA GLY A 118 -0.05 22.40 5.68
C GLY A 118 -0.49 22.43 4.22
N SER A 119 -0.14 23.52 3.52
CA SER A 119 -0.43 23.71 2.10
C SER A 119 0.82 24.22 1.40
N PRO A 120 1.28 23.58 0.30
CA PRO A 120 0.72 22.37 -0.30
C PRO A 120 0.92 21.12 0.59
N ALA A 121 0.00 20.15 0.50
CA ALA A 121 -0.03 18.98 1.40
C ALA A 121 1.06 17.92 1.12
N LEU A 122 1.83 18.05 0.04
CA LEU A 122 2.84 17.06 -0.36
C LEU A 122 3.94 16.88 0.68
N GLU A 123 4.51 17.98 1.20
CA GLU A 123 5.59 17.91 2.19
C GLU A 123 5.12 17.34 3.55
N PRO A 124 3.99 17.81 4.14
CA PRO A 124 3.41 17.16 5.31
C PRO A 124 3.10 15.67 5.10
N LEU A 125 2.57 15.31 3.93
CA LEU A 125 2.26 13.93 3.57
C LEU A 125 3.54 13.09 3.52
N ALA A 126 4.58 13.56 2.83
CA ALA A 126 5.87 12.90 2.72
C ALA A 126 6.50 12.66 4.11
N ALA A 127 6.51 13.68 4.98
CA ALA A 127 7.03 13.57 6.33
C ALA A 127 6.22 12.56 7.19
N GLY A 128 4.88 12.59 7.07
CA GLY A 128 4.00 11.65 7.76
C GLY A 128 4.23 10.20 7.29
N LEU A 129 4.30 9.99 5.98
CA LEU A 129 4.60 8.68 5.39
C LEU A 129 5.99 8.19 5.79
N ARG A 130 7.01 9.04 5.74
CA ARG A 130 8.38 8.69 6.19
C ARG A 130 8.35 8.10 7.59
N ARG A 131 7.78 8.83 8.55
CA ARG A 131 7.74 8.40 9.96
C ARG A 131 6.99 7.08 10.14
N THR A 132 5.84 6.92 9.49
CA THR A 132 5.02 5.70 9.58
C THR A 132 5.71 4.50 8.93
N LEU A 133 6.30 4.68 7.75
CA LEU A 133 6.99 3.62 7.02
C LEU A 133 8.27 3.20 7.77
N GLU A 134 9.06 4.15 8.26
CA GLU A 134 10.30 3.86 8.99
C GLU A 134 10.06 3.05 10.26
N ARG A 135 9.06 3.45 11.07
CA ARG A 135 8.67 2.72 12.30
C ARG A 135 8.16 1.33 12.00
N SER A 136 7.24 1.21 11.03
CA SER A 136 6.71 -0.08 10.60
C SER A 136 7.80 -1.02 10.05
N ILE A 137 8.68 -0.49 9.18
CA ILE A 137 9.79 -1.24 8.59
C ILE A 137 10.75 -1.71 9.67
N THR A 138 11.09 -0.86 10.64
CA THR A 138 11.98 -1.21 11.75
C THR A 138 11.40 -2.36 12.57
N SER A 139 10.12 -2.30 12.90
CA SER A 139 9.45 -3.36 13.65
C SER A 139 9.39 -4.70 12.88
N VAL A 140 8.97 -4.65 11.61
CA VAL A 140 8.93 -5.84 10.73
C VAL A 140 10.32 -6.45 10.56
N ALA A 141 11.33 -5.61 10.33
CA ALA A 141 12.70 -6.04 10.13
C ALA A 141 13.29 -6.69 11.39
N ALA A 142 13.04 -6.12 12.56
CA ALA A 142 13.48 -6.66 13.83
C ALA A 142 12.84 -8.03 14.11
N THR A 143 11.52 -8.13 13.91
CA THR A 143 10.74 -9.36 14.18
C THR A 143 11.27 -10.56 13.37
N ALA A 144 11.57 -10.37 12.08
CA ALA A 144 12.06 -11.43 11.20
C ALA A 144 13.57 -11.44 10.96
N ARG A 145 14.32 -10.54 11.61
CA ARG A 145 15.78 -10.34 11.43
C ARG A 145 16.19 -10.16 9.96
N ILE A 146 15.44 -9.33 9.23
CA ILE A 146 15.67 -9.05 7.80
C ILE A 146 16.20 -7.63 7.57
N ARG A 147 16.79 -7.40 6.40
CA ARG A 147 17.30 -6.07 6.02
C ARG A 147 16.14 -5.10 5.72
N HIS A 148 16.32 -3.82 6.01
CA HIS A 148 15.30 -2.79 5.78
C HIS A 148 15.11 -2.48 4.28
N ARG A 149 16.18 -2.51 3.48
CA ARG A 149 16.18 -2.06 2.08
C ARG A 149 15.12 -2.75 1.19
N PRO A 150 14.92 -4.08 1.24
CA PRO A 150 13.82 -4.72 0.52
C PRO A 150 12.42 -4.24 0.95
N LEU A 151 12.23 -3.89 2.22
CA LEU A 151 10.96 -3.39 2.74
C LEU A 151 10.66 -1.96 2.25
N TRP A 152 11.70 -1.12 2.09
CA TRP A 152 11.56 0.18 1.42
C TRP A 152 11.19 0.06 -0.06
N ALA A 153 11.73 -0.93 -0.78
CA ALA A 153 11.31 -1.19 -2.16
C ALA A 153 9.81 -1.59 -2.25
N ILE A 154 9.32 -2.36 -1.27
CA ILE A 154 7.89 -2.67 -1.15
C ILE A 154 7.08 -1.40 -0.91
N ALA A 155 7.55 -0.50 -0.03
CA ALA A 155 6.88 0.77 0.23
C ALA A 155 6.81 1.65 -1.04
N THR A 156 7.86 1.69 -1.86
CA THR A 156 7.83 2.38 -3.16
C THR A 156 6.74 1.82 -4.06
N ASP A 157 6.70 0.50 -4.23
CA ASP A 157 5.69 -0.16 -5.07
C ASP A 157 4.27 0.08 -4.52
N ALA A 158 4.10 0.13 -3.18
CA ALA A 158 2.83 0.44 -2.54
C ALA A 158 2.37 1.87 -2.84
N ILE A 159 3.25 2.87 -2.72
CA ILE A 159 2.95 4.27 -3.06
C ILE A 159 2.56 4.37 -4.54
N ALA A 160 3.38 3.80 -5.42
CA ALA A 160 3.14 3.85 -6.86
C ALA A 160 1.80 3.18 -7.23
N GLY A 161 1.47 2.06 -6.60
CA GLY A 161 0.20 1.36 -6.76
C GLY A 161 -1.00 2.14 -6.23
N CYS A 162 -0.88 2.79 -5.07
CA CYS A 162 -1.93 3.62 -4.49
C CYS A 162 -2.22 4.86 -5.35
N LEU A 163 -1.19 5.54 -5.86
CA LEU A 163 -1.35 6.68 -6.76
C LEU A 163 -2.07 6.30 -8.05
N LEU A 164 -1.65 5.18 -8.68
CA LEU A 164 -2.31 4.68 -9.88
C LEU A 164 -3.77 4.27 -9.62
N TRP A 165 -4.04 3.63 -8.49
CA TRP A 165 -5.41 3.27 -8.11
C TRP A 165 -6.28 4.51 -7.85
N ALA A 166 -5.82 5.45 -7.03
CA ALA A 166 -6.57 6.67 -6.72
C ALA A 166 -6.78 7.54 -7.97
N GLY A 167 -5.77 7.63 -8.84
CA GLY A 167 -5.88 8.31 -10.13
C GLY A 167 -6.93 7.67 -11.03
N ARG A 168 -7.00 6.34 -11.11
CA ARG A 168 -8.06 5.64 -11.85
C ARG A 168 -9.44 5.90 -11.27
N ALA A 169 -9.58 5.78 -9.95
CA ALA A 169 -10.84 6.03 -9.28
C ALA A 169 -11.34 7.47 -9.50
N ARG A 170 -10.43 8.43 -9.66
CA ARG A 170 -10.73 9.84 -9.98
C ARG A 170 -10.89 10.11 -11.49
N GLY A 171 -10.47 9.19 -12.37
CA GLY A 171 -10.41 9.41 -13.82
C GLY A 171 -9.20 10.23 -14.31
N THR A 172 -8.15 10.36 -13.50
CA THR A 172 -6.90 11.10 -13.83
C THR A 172 -5.62 10.31 -13.51
N PRO A 173 -5.42 9.11 -14.09
CA PRO A 173 -4.30 8.24 -13.73
C PRO A 173 -2.92 8.86 -14.00
N GLU A 174 -2.72 9.57 -15.11
CA GLU A 174 -1.44 10.17 -15.49
C GLU A 174 -1.03 11.29 -14.52
N SER A 175 -1.99 12.14 -14.16
CA SER A 175 -1.75 13.23 -13.19
C SER A 175 -1.39 12.67 -11.81
N ALA A 176 -2.04 11.58 -11.40
CA ALA A 176 -1.76 10.95 -10.11
C ALA A 176 -0.41 10.22 -10.11
N THR A 177 -0.04 9.51 -11.17
CA THR A 177 1.25 8.81 -11.24
C THR A 177 2.43 9.75 -11.41
N ALA A 178 2.24 10.93 -11.99
CA ALA A 178 3.25 11.99 -12.03
C ALA A 178 3.68 12.47 -10.62
N LEU A 179 2.84 12.28 -9.60
CA LEU A 179 3.18 12.60 -8.20
C LEU A 179 4.12 11.58 -7.55
N ALA A 180 4.37 10.42 -8.16
CA ALA A 180 5.11 9.34 -7.54
C ALA A 180 6.58 9.70 -7.27
N GLU A 181 7.27 10.26 -8.27
CA GLU A 181 8.68 10.67 -8.12
C GLU A 181 8.84 11.81 -7.11
N PRO A 182 8.07 12.92 -7.19
CA PRO A 182 8.13 13.98 -6.18
C PRO A 182 7.85 13.49 -4.76
N LEU A 183 6.83 12.64 -4.57
CA LEU A 183 6.47 12.12 -3.25
C LEU A 183 7.56 11.21 -2.68
N VAL A 184 8.10 10.27 -3.48
CA VAL A 184 9.18 9.38 -3.05
C VAL A 184 10.47 10.17 -2.74
N ALA A 185 10.77 11.21 -3.54
CA ALA A 185 11.91 12.09 -3.28
C ALA A 185 11.73 12.86 -1.96
N ALA A 186 10.54 13.44 -1.70
CA ALA A 186 10.25 14.20 -0.48
C ALA A 186 10.24 13.33 0.79
N ILE A 187 9.94 12.02 0.67
CA ILE A 187 10.06 11.09 1.81
C ILE A 187 11.53 10.96 2.25
N ASP A 188 12.49 11.10 1.33
CA ASP A 188 13.94 11.08 1.58
C ASP A 188 14.41 9.83 2.36
N ALA A 189 13.92 8.67 1.94
CA ALA A 189 14.27 7.36 2.48
C ALA A 189 15.02 6.52 1.42
N PRO A 190 15.63 5.36 1.76
CA PRO A 190 16.36 4.52 0.80
C PRO A 190 15.42 3.74 -0.13
N MET A 191 14.54 4.48 -0.81
CA MET A 191 13.50 4.03 -1.71
C MET A 191 14.02 4.05 -3.15
N PRO A 192 13.87 2.96 -3.91
CA PRO A 192 14.11 3.02 -5.35
C PRO A 192 13.12 3.96 -6.04
N ALA A 193 13.45 4.39 -7.25
CA ALA A 193 12.54 5.16 -8.08
C ALA A 193 11.24 4.37 -8.35
N PRO A 194 10.06 4.98 -8.18
CA PRO A 194 8.80 4.36 -8.58
C PRO A 194 8.76 4.23 -10.10
N ARG A 195 8.10 3.18 -10.61
CA ARG A 195 8.06 2.92 -12.05
C ARG A 195 6.69 2.46 -12.49
N TYR A 196 6.35 2.85 -13.71
CA TYR A 196 5.17 2.40 -14.41
C TYR A 196 5.55 1.77 -15.76
N THR A 197 4.64 1.02 -16.34
CA THR A 197 4.76 0.49 -17.70
C THR A 197 3.38 0.50 -18.34
N GLU A 198 3.31 0.95 -19.57
CA GLU A 198 2.09 0.84 -20.38
C GLU A 198 2.05 -0.53 -21.05
N ILE A 199 0.85 -1.09 -21.15
CA ILE A 199 0.57 -2.36 -21.79
C ILE A 199 -0.64 -2.16 -22.68
N ASP A 200 -0.44 -2.39 -23.97
CA ASP A 200 -1.53 -2.32 -24.96
C ASP A 200 -2.45 -3.53 -24.81
N SER A 201 -3.74 -3.26 -24.64
CA SER A 201 -4.78 -4.29 -24.65
C SER A 201 -5.00 -4.82 -26.06
N PRO A 202 -5.52 -6.05 -26.21
CA PRO A 202 -5.96 -6.55 -27.52
C PRO A 202 -7.08 -5.71 -28.15
N SER A 203 -7.84 -4.96 -27.34
CA SER A 203 -8.87 -4.01 -27.78
C SER A 203 -8.32 -2.65 -28.25
N GLY A 204 -6.99 -2.48 -28.28
CA GLY A 204 -6.33 -1.28 -28.80
C GLY A 204 -6.19 -0.13 -27.81
N THR A 205 -6.54 -0.34 -26.53
CA THR A 205 -6.40 0.67 -25.48
C THR A 205 -5.17 0.36 -24.62
N SER A 206 -4.27 1.34 -24.44
CA SER A 206 -3.13 1.15 -23.55
C SER A 206 -3.51 1.37 -22.10
N ARG A 207 -2.97 0.55 -21.19
CA ARG A 207 -3.25 0.59 -19.76
C ARG A 207 -1.96 0.66 -18.96
N LEU A 208 -1.89 1.63 -18.04
CA LEU A 208 -0.73 1.81 -17.16
C LEU A 208 -0.70 0.77 -16.02
N PHE A 209 0.46 0.18 -15.74
CA PHE A 209 0.66 -0.74 -14.62
C PHE A 209 1.86 -0.31 -13.78
N THR A 210 1.81 -0.54 -12.47
CA THR A 210 2.99 -0.38 -11.63
C THR A 210 4.04 -1.43 -12.02
N LYS A 211 5.24 -0.96 -12.41
CA LYS A 211 6.38 -1.82 -12.75
C LYS A 211 7.19 -2.10 -11.49
N ARG A 212 6.73 -3.12 -10.76
CA ARG A 212 7.30 -3.53 -9.46
C ARG A 212 8.82 -3.60 -9.46
N THR A 213 9.41 -3.04 -8.42
CA THR A 213 10.84 -3.13 -8.08
C THR A 213 11.08 -4.14 -6.96
N SER A 214 10.07 -4.43 -6.15
CA SER A 214 10.15 -5.29 -4.98
C SER A 214 9.78 -6.75 -5.27
N CYS A 215 10.38 -7.67 -4.51
CA CYS A 215 9.93 -9.06 -4.45
C CYS A 215 9.12 -9.30 -3.16
N CYS A 216 7.86 -9.70 -3.29
CA CYS A 216 7.00 -10.03 -2.13
C CYS A 216 7.24 -11.44 -1.57
N LEU A 217 8.05 -12.27 -2.25
CA LEU A 217 8.34 -13.66 -1.89
C LEU A 217 7.14 -14.62 -1.88
N LEU A 218 5.99 -14.25 -2.44
CA LEU A 218 4.81 -15.12 -2.52
C LEU A 218 5.11 -16.50 -3.08
N TYR A 219 5.89 -16.58 -4.16
CA TYR A 219 6.29 -17.84 -4.81
C TYR A 219 7.10 -18.80 -3.92
N ARG A 220 7.52 -18.36 -2.71
CA ARG A 220 8.19 -19.23 -1.73
C ARG A 220 7.23 -19.88 -0.75
N ALA A 221 5.98 -19.42 -0.67
CA ALA A 221 4.95 -20.11 0.10
C ALA A 221 4.52 -21.39 -0.64
N PRO A 222 4.30 -22.51 0.07
CA PRO A 222 3.80 -23.73 -0.52
C PRO A 222 2.52 -23.53 -1.35
N GLY A 223 2.51 -24.07 -2.57
CA GLY A 223 1.36 -24.00 -3.49
C GLY A 223 1.23 -22.70 -4.29
N GLU A 224 2.09 -21.72 -4.04
CA GLU A 224 2.03 -20.41 -4.72
C GLU A 224 3.04 -20.29 -5.87
N ASP A 225 2.72 -19.47 -6.88
CA ASP A 225 3.61 -19.12 -7.98
C ASP A 225 3.83 -17.60 -8.08
N LYS A 226 4.75 -17.17 -8.93
CA LYS A 226 5.00 -15.76 -9.24
C LYS A 226 3.74 -15.12 -9.85
N CYS A 227 3.26 -14.02 -9.30
CA CYS A 227 2.17 -13.25 -9.93
C CYS A 227 2.59 -12.62 -11.28
N SER A 228 1.62 -12.10 -12.04
CA SER A 228 1.84 -11.45 -13.34
C SER A 228 2.81 -10.26 -13.28
N SER A 229 2.81 -9.52 -12.17
CA SER A 229 3.68 -8.36 -11.95
C SER A 229 5.03 -8.68 -11.28
N CYS A 230 5.32 -9.96 -10.99
CA CYS A 230 6.51 -10.36 -10.23
C CYS A 230 7.81 -10.00 -10.97
N PRO A 231 8.76 -9.25 -10.36
CA PRO A 231 10.01 -8.88 -11.02
C PRO A 231 10.96 -10.07 -11.24
N GLY A 232 10.70 -11.22 -10.61
CA GLY A 232 11.44 -12.46 -10.84
C GLY A 232 10.99 -13.24 -12.08
N ARG A 233 10.04 -12.72 -12.87
CA ARG A 233 9.69 -13.23 -14.21
C ARG A 233 10.46 -12.45 -15.29
N PRO A 234 10.83 -13.08 -16.42
CA PRO A 234 11.39 -12.37 -17.57
C PRO A 234 10.47 -11.21 -18.01
N PRO A 235 11.02 -10.07 -18.47
CA PRO A 235 10.24 -8.91 -18.86
C PRO A 235 9.10 -9.22 -19.85
N GLU A 236 9.37 -10.02 -20.88
CA GLU A 236 8.39 -10.38 -21.91
C GLU A 236 7.23 -11.20 -21.36
N GLN A 237 7.52 -12.17 -20.48
CA GLN A 237 6.48 -12.98 -19.85
C GLN A 237 5.56 -12.12 -18.97
N ARG A 238 6.10 -11.12 -18.26
CA ARG A 238 5.28 -10.17 -17.48
C ARG A 238 4.38 -9.36 -18.40
N HIS A 239 4.90 -8.88 -19.53
CA HIS A 239 4.11 -8.08 -20.47
C HIS A 239 2.95 -8.89 -21.07
N ALA A 240 3.18 -10.16 -21.42
CA ALA A 240 2.13 -11.07 -21.89
C ALA A 240 1.04 -11.28 -20.82
N LEU A 241 1.43 -11.62 -19.59
CA LEU A 241 0.47 -11.84 -18.49
C LEU A 241 -0.31 -10.58 -18.09
N LEU A 242 0.33 -9.40 -18.17
CA LEU A 242 -0.36 -8.12 -17.91
C LEU A 242 -1.36 -7.78 -19.01
N ARG A 243 -1.08 -8.18 -20.26
CA ARG A 243 -2.01 -8.01 -21.38
C ARG A 243 -3.25 -8.91 -21.21
N GLU A 244 -3.07 -10.16 -20.78
CA GLU A 244 -4.18 -11.08 -20.49
C GLU A 244 -5.05 -10.59 -19.32
N ASN A 245 -4.43 -9.97 -18.31
CA ASN A 245 -5.14 -9.42 -17.14
C ASN A 245 -5.72 -8.01 -17.37
N SER A 246 -5.56 -7.45 -18.57
CA SER A 246 -6.22 -6.19 -18.94
C SER A 246 -7.64 -6.53 -19.41
N PRO A 247 -8.70 -6.13 -18.68
CA PRO A 247 -10.06 -6.36 -19.12
C PRO A 247 -10.26 -5.80 -20.54
N HIS A 248 -11.00 -6.55 -21.36
CA HIS A 248 -11.28 -6.23 -22.76
C HIS A 248 -12.06 -4.93 -22.92
#